data_AF-A0A9Q1CPZ7-F1
#
_entry.id   AF-A0A9Q1CPZ7-F1
#
_cell.length_a   1.000
_cell.length_b   1.000
_cell.length_c   1.000
_cell.angle_alpha   90.00
_cell.angle_beta   90.00
_cell.angle_gamma   90.00
#
_symmetry.space_group_name_H-M   'P 1'
#
loop_
_entity.id
_entity.type
_entity.pdbx_description
1 polymer ?
#
loop_
_entity_poly.entity_id
_entity_poly.type
_entity_poly.pdbx_seq_one_letter_code
_entity_poly.pdbx_strand_id
1 'polypeptide(L)'
;MYTNISHFINLLGVKFFSHTLFYDIQGKHLIPVINSFYSSQTEDILSSLSASDLELIGDGRCDSPGYSAKYCSYTMMPLTTHQIVTSEFVQVSQASTVAMEKLGFSKCVEKVGETNRIGLIATDRHAGIRKL
;
A
#
# COMPACT_ATOMS: atom_id res chain seq x y z
N MET A 1 15.19 12.66 20.07
CA MET A 1 13.98 13.30 20.63
C MET A 1 13.24 12.38 21.61
N TYR A 2 12.94 11.12 21.24
CA TYR A 2 12.22 10.18 22.12
C TYR A 2 13.00 9.79 23.40
N THR A 3 14.32 9.61 23.32
CA THR A 3 15.16 9.20 24.46
C THR A 3 15.17 10.22 25.60
N ASN A 4 15.26 11.51 25.26
CA ASN A 4 15.28 12.59 26.26
C ASN A 4 13.93 12.69 26.99
N ILE A 5 12.82 12.52 26.27
CA ILE A 5 11.46 12.52 26.84
C ILE A 5 11.23 11.29 27.71
N SER A 6 11.66 10.11 27.26
CA SER A 6 11.61 8.86 28.03
C SER A 6 12.35 8.99 29.37
N HIS A 7 13.57 9.56 29.36
CA HIS A 7 14.35 9.79 30.59
C HIS A 7 13.67 10.77 31.54
N PHE A 8 13.14 11.89 31.02
CA PHE A 8 12.42 12.89 31.80
C PHE A 8 11.16 12.31 32.48
N ILE A 9 10.37 11.53 31.74
CA ILE A 9 9.15 10.89 32.26
C ILE A 9 9.48 9.83 33.31
N ASN A 10 10.53 9.04 33.10
CA ASN A 10 11.00 8.08 34.10
C ASN A 10 11.47 8.77 35.39
N LEU A 11 12.13 9.93 35.29
CA LEU A 11 12.52 10.75 36.44
C LEU A 11 11.30 11.22 37.25
N LEU A 12 10.21 11.57 36.56
CA LEU A 12 8.95 11.99 37.18
C LEU A 12 8.14 10.81 37.74
N GLY A 13 8.58 9.56 37.56
CA GLY A 13 7.86 8.37 38.01
C GLY A 13 6.55 8.12 37.27
N VAL A 14 6.34 8.75 36.12
CA VAL A 14 5.11 8.63 35.32
C VAL A 14 5.23 7.42 34.39
N LYS A 15 4.22 6.56 34.36
CA LYS A 15 4.19 5.45 33.39
C LYS A 15 3.89 6.00 31.99
N PHE A 16 4.67 5.57 30.99
CA PHE A 16 4.44 5.92 29.59
C PHE A 16 4.58 4.72 28.67
N PHE A 17 4.00 4.82 27.48
CA PHE A 17 4.17 3.83 26.44
C PHE A 17 5.57 3.95 25.82
N SER A 18 6.37 2.90 25.92
CA SER A 18 7.64 2.87 25.21
C SER A 18 7.40 2.86 23.69
N HIS A 19 8.40 3.30 22.93
CA HIS A 19 8.36 3.25 21.47
C HIS A 19 8.06 1.82 21.00
N THR A 20 8.75 0.83 21.57
CA THR A 20 8.53 -0.59 21.28
C THR A 20 7.09 -1.02 21.58
N LEU A 21 6.56 -0.67 22.76
CA LEU A 21 5.20 -1.03 23.15
C LEU A 21 4.16 -0.42 22.21
N PHE A 22 4.37 0.81 21.74
CA PHE A 22 3.50 1.46 20.76
C PHE A 22 3.41 0.67 19.45
N TYR A 23 4.55 0.32 18.83
CA TYR A 23 4.54 -0.46 17.58
C TYR A 23 4.06 -1.89 17.79
N ASP A 24 4.34 -2.51 18.94
CA ASP A 24 3.84 -3.84 19.27
C ASP A 24 2.30 -3.85 19.36
N ILE A 25 1.70 -2.84 20.00
CA ILE A 25 0.25 -2.70 20.07
C ILE A 25 -0.33 -2.50 18.66
N GLN A 26 0.28 -1.63 17.85
CA GLN A 26 -0.16 -1.43 16.48
C GLN A 26 -0.08 -2.71 15.65
N GLY A 27 1.04 -3.43 15.72
CA GLY A 27 1.26 -4.67 14.98
C GLY A 27 0.32 -5.80 15.39
N LYS A 28 -0.02 -5.91 16.68
CA LYS A 28 -0.87 -6.98 17.20
C LYS A 28 -2.37 -6.72 17.05
N HIS A 29 -2.78 -5.45 17.11
CA HIS A 29 -4.21 -5.12 17.21
C HIS A 29 -4.71 -4.20 16.09
N LEU A 30 -3.95 -3.17 15.74
CA LEU A 30 -4.43 -2.15 14.79
C LEU A 30 -4.25 -2.61 13.33
N ILE A 31 -3.03 -2.99 12.96
CA ILE A 31 -2.67 -3.35 11.59
C ILE A 31 -3.48 -4.56 11.08
N PRO A 32 -3.70 -5.64 11.85
CA PRO A 32 -4.50 -6.77 11.39
C PRO A 32 -5.95 -6.39 11.08
N VAL A 33 -6.56 -5.52 11.89
CA VAL A 33 -7.93 -5.06 11.69
C VAL A 33 -8.04 -4.20 10.42
N ILE A 34 -7.09 -3.28 10.22
CA ILE A 34 -7.02 -2.45 9.02
C ILE A 34 -6.87 -3.34 7.78
N ASN A 35 -5.93 -4.28 7.79
CA ASN A 35 -5.69 -5.18 6.67
C ASN A 35 -6.92 -6.04 6.36
N SER A 36 -7.58 -6.60 7.38
CA SER A 36 -8.79 -7.39 7.20
C SER A 36 -9.93 -6.56 6.58
N PHE A 37 -10.09 -5.31 7.02
CA PHE A 37 -11.12 -4.42 6.50
C PHE A 37 -10.89 -4.09 5.02
N TYR A 38 -9.66 -3.67 4.66
CA TYR A 38 -9.34 -3.33 3.28
C TYR A 38 -9.34 -4.54 2.35
N SER A 39 -8.92 -5.72 2.82
CA SER A 39 -9.03 -6.96 2.02
C SER A 39 -10.49 -7.29 1.71
N SER A 40 -11.38 -7.27 2.72
CA SER A 40 -12.81 -7.50 2.51
C SER A 40 -13.40 -6.46 1.55
N GLN A 41 -13.06 -5.18 1.72
CA GLN A 41 -13.54 -4.12 0.84
C GLN A 41 -13.08 -4.34 -0.61
N THR A 42 -11.81 -4.70 -0.83
CA THR A 42 -11.29 -5.00 -2.18
C THR A 42 -12.03 -6.19 -2.80
N GLU A 43 -12.26 -7.26 -2.04
CA GLU A 43 -13.00 -8.45 -2.50
C GLU A 43 -14.46 -8.10 -2.88
N ASP A 44 -15.13 -7.31 -2.05
CA ASP A 44 -16.51 -6.86 -2.31
C ASP A 44 -16.58 -6.01 -3.59
N ILE A 45 -15.64 -5.08 -3.78
CA ILE A 45 -15.60 -4.25 -4.99
C ILE A 45 -15.28 -5.12 -6.22
N LEU A 46 -14.29 -6.01 -6.16
CA LEU A 46 -13.91 -6.88 -7.28
C LEU A 46 -15.05 -7.80 -7.71
N SER A 47 -15.75 -8.40 -6.75
CA SER A 47 -16.88 -9.29 -7.02
C SER A 47 -18.03 -8.56 -7.72
N SER A 48 -18.28 -7.29 -7.36
CA SER A 48 -19.29 -6.45 -8.00
C SER A 48 -18.97 -6.09 -9.46
N LEU A 49 -17.69 -6.17 -9.85
CA LEU A 49 -17.17 -5.77 -11.16
C LEU A 49 -16.96 -6.95 -12.14
N SER A 50 -17.41 -8.15 -11.79
CA SER A 50 -17.10 -9.42 -12.48
C SER A 50 -17.75 -9.62 -13.87
N ALA A 51 -18.60 -8.70 -14.32
CA ALA A 51 -19.42 -8.91 -15.52
C ALA A 51 -18.69 -8.65 -16.87
N SER A 52 -17.54 -7.96 -16.88
CA SER A 52 -16.86 -7.55 -18.12
C SER A 52 -15.35 -7.42 -17.95
N ASP A 53 -14.61 -7.44 -19.06
CA ASP A 53 -13.18 -7.12 -19.08
C ASP A 53 -12.95 -5.73 -18.50
N LEU A 54 -12.10 -5.64 -17.47
CA LEU A 54 -11.86 -4.39 -16.76
C LEU A 54 -10.86 -3.51 -17.51
N GLU A 55 -11.24 -2.24 -17.66
CA GLU A 55 -10.36 -1.16 -18.05
C GLU A 55 -9.89 -0.44 -16.79
N LEU A 56 -8.60 -0.57 -16.47
CA LEU A 56 -8.01 -0.06 -15.25
C LEU A 56 -7.09 1.12 -15.54
N ILE A 57 -7.05 2.06 -14.61
CA ILE A 57 -6.05 3.11 -14.52
C ILE A 57 -5.28 2.92 -13.22
N GLY A 58 -3.97 3.11 -13.27
CA GLY A 58 -3.11 2.92 -12.10
C GLY A 58 -1.97 3.93 -12.04
N ASP A 59 -1.60 4.30 -10.82
CA ASP A 59 -0.51 5.23 -10.54
C ASP A 59 0.24 4.86 -9.25
N GLY A 60 1.53 5.18 -9.24
CA GLY A 60 2.42 4.99 -8.10
C GLY A 60 2.79 6.33 -7.46
N ARG A 61 2.75 6.38 -6.13
CA ARG A 61 3.15 7.56 -5.36
C ARG A 61 4.21 7.18 -4.33
N CYS A 62 5.34 7.87 -4.35
CA CYS A 62 6.41 7.72 -3.37
C CYS A 62 6.32 8.78 -2.27
N ASP A 63 6.80 8.44 -1.06
CA ASP A 63 6.79 9.33 0.11
C ASP A 63 7.82 10.47 0.03
N SER A 64 8.88 10.30 -0.76
CA SER A 64 9.87 11.35 -1.00
C SER A 64 10.38 11.38 -2.45
N PRO A 65 10.98 12.49 -2.89
CA PRO A 65 11.57 12.60 -4.22
C PRO A 65 12.83 11.74 -4.42
N GLY A 66 13.02 11.28 -5.66
CA GLY A 66 14.26 10.65 -6.13
C GLY A 66 14.59 9.32 -5.46
N TYR A 67 15.89 9.02 -5.33
CA TYR A 67 16.39 7.75 -4.79
C TYR A 67 16.30 7.63 -3.25
N SER A 68 15.56 8.52 -2.60
CA SER A 68 15.43 8.57 -1.13
C SER A 68 14.10 8.02 -0.61
N ALA A 69 13.21 7.59 -1.50
CA ALA A 69 11.88 7.07 -1.14
C ALA A 69 11.99 5.83 -0.25
N LYS A 70 11.26 5.82 0.86
CA LYS A 70 11.17 4.67 1.77
C LYS A 70 9.95 3.82 1.45
N TYR A 71 8.87 4.45 0.99
CA TYR A 71 7.61 3.80 0.68
C TYR A 71 7.07 4.26 -0.67
N CYS A 72 6.45 3.33 -1.38
CA CYS A 72 5.68 3.57 -2.59
C CYS A 72 4.31 2.93 -2.43
N SER A 73 3.24 3.71 -2.61
CA SER A 73 1.88 3.20 -2.72
C SER A 73 1.51 3.13 -4.19
N TYR A 74 1.15 1.95 -4.68
CA TYR A 74 0.56 1.77 -6.01
C TYR A 74 -0.94 1.57 -5.87
N THR A 75 -1.74 2.27 -6.67
CA THR A 75 -3.20 2.21 -6.61
C THR A 75 -3.78 1.95 -8.00
N MET A 76 -4.86 1.16 -8.07
CA MET A 76 -5.60 0.91 -9.31
C MET A 76 -7.09 1.14 -9.12
N MET A 77 -7.73 1.73 -10.13
CA MET A 77 -9.17 1.93 -10.19
C MET A 77 -9.70 1.64 -11.60
N PRO A 78 -10.94 1.16 -11.74
CA PRO A 78 -11.61 1.03 -13.04
C PRO A 78 -11.94 2.41 -13.60
N LEU A 79 -11.88 2.52 -14.93
CA LEU A 79 -12.28 3.75 -15.63
C LEU A 79 -13.78 4.03 -15.52
N THR A 80 -14.59 3.00 -15.25
CA THR A 80 -16.06 3.10 -15.18
C THR A 80 -16.54 3.66 -13.85
N THR A 81 -16.07 3.11 -12.73
CA THR A 81 -16.56 3.47 -11.39
C THR A 81 -15.67 4.48 -10.67
N HIS A 82 -14.41 4.63 -11.09
CA HIS A 82 -13.40 5.44 -10.41
C HIS A 82 -13.20 5.08 -8.93
N GLN A 83 -13.64 3.89 -8.52
CA GLN A 83 -13.43 3.38 -7.17
C GLN A 83 -12.09 2.66 -7.11
N ILE A 84 -11.34 2.88 -6.03
CA ILE A 84 -10.08 2.17 -5.81
C ILE A 84 -10.42 0.69 -5.58
N VAL A 85 -9.94 -0.15 -6.50
CA VAL A 85 -10.14 -1.60 -6.44
C VAL A 85 -9.03 -2.25 -5.63
N THR A 86 -7.80 -1.81 -5.84
CA THR A 86 -6.65 -2.35 -5.11
C THR A 86 -5.62 -1.26 -4.84
N SER A 87 -4.88 -1.44 -3.75
CA SER A 87 -3.79 -0.58 -3.32
C SER A 87 -2.71 -1.41 -2.65
N GLU A 88 -1.47 -1.24 -3.08
CA GLU A 88 -0.32 -1.98 -2.58
C GLU A 88 0.74 -1.04 -2.02
N PHE A 89 1.16 -1.31 -0.78
CA PHE A 89 2.21 -0.56 -0.09
C PHE A 89 3.53 -1.33 -0.15
N VAL A 90 4.49 -0.78 -0.88
CA VAL A 90 5.84 -1.32 -1.05
C VAL A 90 6.83 -0.49 -0.24
N GLN A 91 7.68 -1.16 0.53
CA GLN A 91 8.79 -0.54 1.23
C GLN A 91 10.11 -0.79 0.49
N VAL A 92 11.08 0.11 0.63
CA VAL A 92 12.43 0.00 0.02
C VAL A 92 13.20 -1.26 0.44
N SER A 93 12.82 -1.93 1.52
CA SER A 93 13.36 -3.24 1.91
C SER A 93 12.89 -4.37 1.01
N GLN A 94 11.77 -4.20 0.30
CA GLN A 94 11.20 -5.19 -0.62
C GLN A 94 11.70 -5.00 -2.06
N ALA A 95 12.04 -3.77 -2.45
CA ALA A 95 12.54 -3.43 -3.78
C ALA A 95 13.38 -2.14 -3.74
N SER A 96 14.29 -1.97 -4.71
CA SER A 96 15.02 -0.71 -4.84
C SER A 96 14.06 0.47 -5.08
N THR A 97 14.48 1.69 -4.75
CA THR A 97 13.64 2.89 -4.82
C THR A 97 12.98 3.12 -6.19
N VAL A 98 13.66 2.74 -7.27
CA VAL A 98 13.15 2.82 -8.66
C VAL A 98 12.23 1.66 -9.02
N ALA A 99 12.36 0.52 -8.33
CA ALA A 99 11.59 -0.69 -8.63
C ALA A 99 10.33 -0.84 -7.75
N MET A 100 10.16 -0.03 -6.71
CA MET A 100 9.01 -0.15 -5.81
C MET A 100 7.68 0.02 -6.54
N GLU A 101 7.59 1.00 -7.45
CA GLU A 101 6.40 1.23 -8.27
C GLU A 101 6.09 0.01 -9.16
N LYS A 102 7.12 -0.55 -9.80
CA LYS A 102 6.99 -1.76 -10.62
C LYS A 102 6.49 -2.94 -9.81
N LEU A 103 7.02 -3.14 -8.59
CA LEU A 103 6.59 -4.20 -7.70
C LEU A 103 5.14 -4.01 -7.24
N GLY A 104 4.76 -2.78 -6.88
CA GLY A 104 3.40 -2.44 -6.48
C GLY A 104 2.40 -2.69 -7.62
N PHE A 105 2.75 -2.29 -8.84
CA PHE A 105 1.96 -2.59 -10.03
C PHE A 105 1.77 -4.09 -10.24
N SER A 106 2.84 -4.89 -10.21
CA SER A 106 2.76 -6.34 -10.41
C SER A 106 1.86 -7.02 -9.38
N LYS A 107 1.97 -6.64 -8.10
CA LYS A 107 1.10 -7.16 -7.03
C LYS A 107 -0.37 -6.78 -7.25
N CYS A 108 -0.64 -5.54 -7.68
CA CYS A 108 -2.00 -5.10 -7.96
C CYS A 108 -2.62 -5.88 -9.14
N VAL A 109 -1.85 -6.09 -10.22
CA VAL A 109 -2.29 -6.84 -11.39
C VAL A 109 -2.56 -8.31 -11.04
N GLU A 110 -1.69 -8.93 -10.25
CA GLU A 110 -1.89 -10.30 -9.75
C GLU A 110 -3.19 -10.41 -8.96
N LYS A 111 -3.39 -9.52 -7.97
CA LYS A 111 -4.58 -9.52 -7.10
C LYS A 111 -5.88 -9.31 -7.88
N VAL A 112 -5.90 -8.41 -8.88
CA VAL A 112 -7.09 -8.22 -9.72
C VAL A 112 -7.31 -9.42 -10.64
N GLY A 113 -6.24 -9.99 -11.19
CA GLY A 113 -6.27 -11.15 -12.07
C GLY A 113 -6.77 -12.43 -11.42
N GLU A 114 -6.73 -12.53 -10.08
CA GLU A 114 -7.32 -13.65 -9.33
C GLU A 114 -8.85 -13.71 -9.45
N THR A 115 -9.51 -12.55 -9.57
CA THR A 115 -10.99 -12.46 -9.53
C THR A 115 -11.59 -11.99 -10.85
N ASN A 116 -10.92 -11.11 -11.58
CA ASN A 116 -11.47 -10.45 -12.77
C ASN A 116 -10.48 -10.52 -13.94
N ARG A 117 -11.03 -10.59 -15.15
CA ARG A 117 -10.23 -10.49 -16.37
C ARG A 117 -9.91 -9.02 -16.66
N ILE A 118 -8.63 -8.73 -16.87
CA ILE A 118 -8.14 -7.39 -17.18
C ILE A 118 -8.04 -7.24 -18.70
N GLY A 119 -8.77 -6.28 -19.28
CA GLY A 119 -8.75 -6.00 -20.70
C GLY A 119 -7.70 -4.96 -21.08
N LEU A 120 -7.68 -3.84 -20.37
CA LEU A 120 -6.78 -2.70 -20.62
C LEU A 120 -6.27 -2.15 -19.29
N ILE A 121 -4.99 -1.78 -19.26
CA ILE A 121 -4.42 -0.98 -18.15
C ILE A 121 -3.74 0.25 -18.73
N ALA A 122 -4.11 1.42 -18.24
CA ALA A 122 -3.43 2.68 -18.51
C ALA A 122 -2.67 3.14 -17.26
N THR A 123 -1.37 3.40 -17.42
CA THR A 123 -0.49 3.89 -16.35
C THR A 123 0.17 5.19 -16.77
N ASP A 124 0.72 5.95 -15.81
CA ASP A 124 1.72 6.95 -16.17
C ASP A 124 2.92 6.22 -16.81
N ARG A 125 3.61 6.88 -17.75
CA ARG A 125 4.58 6.30 -18.69
C ARG A 125 5.89 5.89 -18.00
N HIS A 126 5.81 5.29 -16.81
CA HIS A 126 6.92 4.82 -16.03
C HIS A 126 7.70 3.76 -16.81
N ALA A 127 9.01 4.00 -16.98
CA ALA A 127 9.86 3.17 -17.83
C ALA A 127 9.98 1.72 -17.33
N GLY A 128 9.76 1.48 -16.04
CA GLY A 128 9.77 0.15 -15.44
C GLY A 128 8.52 -0.67 -15.74
N ILE A 129 7.35 -0.03 -15.82
CA ILE A 129 6.06 -0.68 -16.09
C ILE A 129 5.92 -0.99 -17.58
N ARG A 130 6.34 -0.07 -18.45
CA ARG A 130 6.31 -0.28 -19.91
C ARG A 130 7.09 -1.52 -20.40
N LYS A 131 8.04 -2.01 -19.60
CA LYS A 131 8.89 -3.16 -19.92
C LYS A 131 8.32 -4.50 -19.42
N LEU A 132 7.21 -4.49 -18.68
CA LEU A 132 6.47 -5.69 -18.29
C LEU A 132 5.62 -6.17 -19.48
#